data_AF-A0A7L5BDT3-F1
#
_entry.id   AF-A0A7L5BDT3-F1
#
_cell.length_a   1.000
_cell.length_b   1.000
_cell.length_c   1.000
_cell.angle_alpha   90.00
_cell.angle_beta   90.00
_cell.angle_gamma   90.00
#
_symmetry.space_group_name_H-M   'P 1'
#
loop_
_entity.id
_entity.type
_entity.pdbx_description
1 polymer ?
#
loop_
_entity_poly.entity_id
_entity_poly.type
_entity_poly.pdbx_seq_one_letter_code
_entity_poly.pdbx_strand_id
1 'polypeptide(L)'
;MDLLKLTPNTITVDLKHPGTDAPLGVKVELQSLESDEVKAVERTLKNKALRGGRNNVTAERIDDNTVAILSAAIVGWEFTGDASLAGDKKPACNAANKRKLLQVPALAKQIDLALGNEAAFFEQSATS
;
A
#
# COMPACT_ATOMS: atom_id res chain seq x y z
N MET A 1 24.98 17.07 2.85
CA MET A 1 23.76 16.34 2.49
C MET A 1 24.11 15.46 1.30
N ASP A 2 24.27 14.14 1.51
CA ASP A 2 24.52 13.20 0.41
C ASP A 2 23.19 12.86 -0.26
N LEU A 3 22.99 13.38 -1.48
CA LEU A 3 21.80 13.08 -2.28
C LEU A 3 21.67 11.58 -2.61
N LEU A 4 22.78 10.84 -2.53
CA LEU A 4 22.85 9.39 -2.76
C LEU A 4 22.40 8.54 -1.55
N LYS A 5 22.14 9.15 -0.39
CA LYS A 5 21.69 8.46 0.83
C LYS A 5 20.21 8.69 1.16
N LEU A 6 19.43 9.32 0.29
CA LEU A 6 17.97 9.34 0.44
C LEU A 6 17.41 7.94 0.16
N THR A 7 17.44 7.09 1.18
CA THR A 7 16.72 5.82 1.18
C THR A 7 15.30 6.05 1.67
N PRO A 8 14.28 5.64 0.91
CA PRO A 8 12.90 5.69 1.38
C PRO A 8 12.73 4.80 2.61
N ASN A 9 12.22 5.36 3.71
CA ASN A 9 11.86 4.59 4.90
C ASN A 9 10.45 4.01 4.77
N THR A 10 10.05 3.16 5.72
CA THR A 10 8.65 2.78 5.88
C THR A 10 7.92 3.78 6.77
N ILE A 11 6.63 3.98 6.53
CA ILE A 11 5.73 4.75 7.38
C ILE A 11 4.63 3.84 7.90
N THR A 12 4.11 4.15 9.09
CA THR A 12 2.95 3.44 9.65
C THR A 12 1.72 4.33 9.57
N VAL A 13 0.64 3.81 9.01
CA VAL A 13 -0.63 4.53 8.83
C VAL A 13 -1.72 3.83 9.64
N ASP A 14 -2.36 4.55 10.54
CA ASP A 14 -3.54 4.06 11.25
C ASP A 14 -4.77 4.20 10.36
N LEU A 15 -5.44 3.07 10.10
CA LEU A 15 -6.67 3.05 9.31
C LEU A 15 -7.86 3.42 10.19
N LYS A 16 -8.67 4.34 9.68
CA LYS A 16 -9.90 4.78 10.31
C LYS A 16 -11.12 4.29 9.57
N HIS A 17 -12.21 4.13 10.32
CA HIS A 17 -13.49 3.76 9.76
C HIS A 17 -14.07 4.94 8.96
N PRO A 18 -14.36 4.77 7.66
CA PRO A 18 -14.70 5.89 6.78
C PRO A 18 -16.05 6.55 7.08
N GLY A 19 -16.93 5.86 7.80
CA GLY A 19 -18.25 6.39 8.19
C GLY A 19 -18.32 6.95 9.60
N THR A 20 -17.37 6.63 10.48
CA THR A 20 -17.42 7.01 11.91
C THR A 20 -16.16 7.73 12.39
N ASP A 21 -15.14 7.83 11.54
CA ASP A 21 -13.76 8.26 11.87
C ASP A 21 -13.12 7.49 13.02
N ALA A 22 -13.76 6.41 13.50
CA ALA A 22 -13.28 5.65 14.62
C ALA A 22 -12.00 4.90 14.21
N PRO A 23 -10.95 4.88 15.06
CA PRO A 23 -9.76 4.09 14.78
C PRO A 23 -10.17 2.63 14.69
N LEU A 24 -9.85 1.98 13.57
CA LEU A 24 -10.16 0.56 13.41
C LEU A 24 -9.22 -0.30 14.26
N GLY A 25 -8.15 0.28 14.81
CA GLY A 25 -7.09 -0.45 15.48
C GLY A 25 -6.20 -1.20 14.48
N VAL A 26 -6.21 -0.81 13.21
CA VAL A 26 -5.40 -1.42 12.16
C VAL A 26 -4.34 -0.44 11.73
N LYS A 27 -3.08 -0.77 11.99
CA LYS A 27 -1.92 -0.02 11.54
C LYS A 27 -1.32 -0.71 10.35
N VAL A 28 -1.19 -0.03 9.23
CA VAL A 28 -0.57 -0.58 8.03
C VAL A 28 0.80 0.05 7.86
N GLU A 29 1.82 -0.79 7.74
CA GLU A 29 3.17 -0.36 7.43
C GLU A 29 3.35 -0.32 5.91
N LEU A 30 3.68 0.86 5.41
CA LEU A 30 3.80 1.17 4.00
C LEU A 30 5.26 1.54 3.70
N GLN A 31 5.78 1.07 2.58
CA GLN A 31 7.03 1.56 1.99
C GLN A 31 6.74 2.53 0.85
N SER A 32 7.71 3.40 0.54
CA SER A 32 7.57 4.32 -0.58
C SER A 32 7.42 3.60 -1.91
N LEU A 33 6.70 4.24 -2.83
CA LEU A 33 6.63 3.82 -4.23
C LEU A 33 7.99 3.86 -4.93
N GLU A 34 8.92 4.66 -4.41
CA GLU A 34 10.30 4.78 -4.89
C GLU A 34 11.19 3.58 -4.53
N SER A 35 10.76 2.71 -3.60
CA SER A 35 11.49 1.52 -3.14
C SER A 35 11.67 0.50 -4.28
N ASP A 36 12.79 -0.24 -4.24
CA ASP A 36 13.13 -1.21 -5.29
C ASP A 36 12.07 -2.31 -5.44
N GLU A 37 11.45 -2.73 -4.33
CA GLU A 37 10.36 -3.72 -4.35
C GLU A 37 9.12 -3.22 -5.11
N VAL A 38 8.69 -1.99 -4.84
CA VAL A 38 7.52 -1.41 -5.52
C VAL A 38 7.85 -1.11 -6.98
N LYS A 39 9.05 -0.57 -7.26
CA LYS A 39 9.54 -0.37 -8.63
C LYS A 39 9.66 -1.68 -9.40
N ALA A 40 10.04 -2.78 -8.77
CA ALA A 40 10.10 -4.10 -9.40
C ALA A 40 8.69 -4.59 -9.79
N VAL A 41 7.70 -4.42 -8.90
CA VAL A 41 6.30 -4.75 -9.18
C VAL A 41 5.75 -3.84 -10.29
N GLU A 42 5.96 -2.53 -10.19
CA GLU A 42 5.51 -1.58 -11.21
C GLU A 42 6.13 -1.86 -12.58
N ARG A 43 7.44 -2.14 -12.64
CA ARG A 43 8.11 -2.59 -13.88
C ARG A 43 7.51 -3.88 -14.41
N THR A 44 7.18 -4.83 -13.54
CA THR A 44 6.56 -6.10 -13.95
C THR A 44 5.18 -5.85 -14.56
N LEU A 45 4.36 -4.99 -13.94
CA LEU A 45 3.04 -4.60 -14.43
C LEU A 45 3.14 -3.82 -15.76
N LYS A 46 4.05 -2.85 -15.86
CA LYS A 46 4.33 -2.11 -17.10
C LYS A 46 4.78 -3.04 -18.21
N ASN A 47 5.73 -3.95 -17.95
CA ASN A 47 6.16 -4.95 -18.92
C ASN A 47 5.02 -5.89 -19.34
N LYS A 48 4.15 -6.31 -18.40
CA LYS A 48 2.98 -7.14 -18.68
C LYS A 48 1.94 -6.41 -19.53
N ALA A 49 1.75 -5.11 -19.31
CA ALA A 49 0.88 -4.26 -20.12
C ALA A 49 1.44 -4.09 -21.54
N LEU A 50 2.76 -3.84 -21.67
CA LEU A 50 3.44 -3.70 -22.96
C LEU A 50 3.44 -5.01 -23.76
N ARG A 51 3.67 -6.16 -23.12
CA ARG A 51 3.60 -7.49 -23.76
C ARG A 51 2.18 -7.91 -24.12
N GLY A 52 1.17 -7.43 -23.40
CA GLY A 52 -0.24 -7.80 -23.58
C GLY A 52 -0.89 -7.25 -24.85
N GLY A 53 -0.23 -6.36 -25.59
CA GLY A 53 -0.79 -5.71 -26.77
C GLY A 53 -1.86 -4.67 -26.41
N ARG A 54 -2.04 -3.67 -27.30
CA ARG A 54 -2.88 -2.47 -27.12
C ARG A 54 -4.38 -2.73 -26.89
N ASN A 55 -4.83 -3.98 -26.89
CA ASN A 55 -6.24 -4.35 -27.06
C ASN A 55 -6.93 -4.98 -25.84
N ASN A 56 -6.27 -5.08 -24.68
CA ASN A 56 -6.84 -5.83 -23.54
C ASN A 56 -6.64 -5.17 -22.16
N VAL A 57 -6.47 -3.85 -22.12
CA VAL A 57 -6.48 -3.08 -20.87
C VAL A 57 -7.94 -2.77 -20.54
N THR A 58 -8.57 -3.65 -19.76
CA THR A 58 -9.91 -3.42 -19.20
C THR A 58 -9.81 -2.64 -17.89
N ALA A 59 -10.90 -2.00 -17.46
CA ALA A 59 -10.96 -1.31 -16.17
C ALA A 59 -10.59 -2.24 -15.00
N GLU A 60 -11.04 -3.50 -15.02
CA GLU A 60 -10.66 -4.53 -14.05
C GLU A 60 -9.14 -4.76 -13.98
N ARG A 61 -8.45 -4.68 -15.13
CA ARG A 61 -7.00 -4.88 -15.19
C ARG A 61 -6.24 -3.67 -14.64
N ILE A 62 -6.79 -2.47 -14.80
CA ILE A 62 -6.25 -1.26 -14.18
C ILE A 62 -6.41 -1.35 -12.66
N ASP A 63 -7.57 -1.78 -12.19
CA ASP A 63 -7.85 -1.94 -10.76
C ASP A 63 -6.94 -3.01 -10.12
N ASP A 64 -6.78 -4.19 -10.75
CA ASP A 64 -5.85 -5.22 -10.25
C ASP A 64 -4.40 -4.75 -10.24
N ASN A 65 -3.97 -3.94 -11.22
CA ASN A 65 -2.64 -3.34 -11.22
C ASN A 65 -2.47 -2.37 -10.05
N THR A 66 -3.45 -1.49 -9.80
CA THR A 66 -3.42 -0.56 -8.67
C THR A 66 -3.38 -1.32 -7.35
N VAL A 67 -4.24 -2.32 -7.18
CA VAL A 67 -4.27 -3.19 -5.99
C VAL A 67 -2.95 -3.95 -5.82
N ALA A 68 -2.30 -4.38 -6.91
CA ALA A 68 -1.00 -5.03 -6.84
C ALA A 68 0.11 -4.07 -6.38
N ILE A 69 0.12 -2.83 -6.87
CA ILE A 69 1.08 -1.79 -6.44
C ILE A 69 0.86 -1.44 -4.96
N LEU A 70 -0.38 -1.17 -4.57
CA LEU A 70 -0.75 -0.89 -3.17
C LEU A 70 -0.37 -2.07 -2.27
N SER A 71 -0.63 -3.31 -2.70
CA SER A 71 -0.26 -4.52 -1.96
C SER A 71 1.25 -4.72 -1.84
N ALA A 72 2.03 -4.29 -2.83
CA ALA A 72 3.49 -4.34 -2.80
C ALA A 72 4.07 -3.27 -1.87
N ALA A 73 3.42 -2.10 -1.84
CA ALA A 73 3.80 -1.02 -0.95
C ALA A 73 3.47 -1.34 0.53
N ILE A 74 2.55 -2.27 0.81
CA ILE A 74 2.31 -2.74 2.18
C ILE A 74 3.43 -3.72 2.58
N VAL A 75 4.30 -3.34 3.51
CA VAL A 75 5.33 -4.21 4.08
C VAL A 75 4.75 -5.09 5.18
N GLY A 76 3.85 -4.50 5.97
CA GLY A 76 3.25 -5.16 7.11
C GLY A 76 1.95 -4.50 7.53
N TRP A 77 1.27 -5.12 8.48
CA TRP A 77 0.22 -4.47 9.25
C TRP A 77 0.16 -5.07 10.63
N GLU A 78 -0.42 -4.31 11.55
CA GLU A 78 -0.67 -4.70 12.91
C GLU A 78 -2.13 -4.43 13.24
N PHE A 79 -2.83 -5.47 13.67
CA PHE A 79 -4.19 -5.38 14.18
C PHE A 79 -4.12 -5.37 15.71
N THR A 80 -4.73 -4.35 16.31
CA THR A 80 -4.75 -4.09 17.75
C THR A 80 -6.20 -4.00 18.23
N GLY A 81 -6.45 -4.43 19.48
CA GLY A 81 -7.79 -4.41 20.08
C GLY A 81 -8.79 -5.37 19.43
N ASP A 82 -9.98 -4.86 19.09
CA ASP A 82 -11.09 -5.59 18.46
C ASP A 82 -11.15 -5.47 16.93
N ALA A 83 -10.08 -4.92 16.33
CA ALA A 83 -9.91 -4.88 14.90
C ALA A 83 -10.02 -6.28 14.31
N SER A 84 -10.91 -6.48 13.33
CA SER A 84 -11.02 -7.75 12.62
C SER A 84 -11.23 -7.54 11.14
N LEU A 85 -10.49 -8.28 10.32
CA LEU A 85 -10.62 -8.29 8.87
C LEU A 85 -11.40 -9.55 8.48
N ALA A 86 -12.65 -9.36 8.04
CA ALA A 86 -13.54 -10.47 7.67
C ALA A 86 -13.70 -11.55 8.78
N GLY A 87 -13.73 -11.12 10.05
CA GLY A 87 -13.86 -12.00 11.21
C GLY A 87 -12.52 -12.49 11.79
N ASP A 88 -11.39 -12.22 11.12
CA ASP A 88 -10.06 -12.57 11.62
C ASP A 88 -9.44 -11.40 12.38
N LYS A 89 -9.10 -11.59 13.67
CA LYS A 89 -8.56 -10.52 14.52
C LYS A 89 -7.11 -10.17 14.23
N LYS A 90 -6.34 -11.08 13.61
CA LYS A 90 -4.92 -10.86 13.25
C LYS A 90 -4.61 -11.59 11.95
N PRO A 91 -5.16 -11.12 10.82
CA PRO A 91 -4.88 -11.73 9.53
C PRO A 91 -3.38 -11.61 9.23
N ALA A 92 -2.77 -12.68 8.75
CA ALA A 92 -1.41 -12.61 8.23
C ALA A 92 -1.33 -11.60 7.07
N CYS A 93 -0.22 -10.86 6.97
CA CYS A 93 0.01 -9.88 5.91
C CYS A 93 0.34 -10.57 4.56
N ASN A 94 -0.62 -11.33 4.04
CA ASN A 94 -0.52 -12.05 2.77
C ASN A 94 -1.28 -11.31 1.66
N ALA A 95 -0.96 -11.62 0.39
CA ALA A 95 -1.58 -10.95 -0.76
C ALA A 95 -3.11 -11.10 -0.80
N ALA A 96 -3.68 -12.20 -0.30
CA ALA A 96 -5.12 -12.41 -0.27
C ALA A 96 -5.82 -11.46 0.70
N ASN A 97 -5.28 -11.31 1.91
CA ASN A 97 -5.82 -10.40 2.90
C ASN A 97 -5.60 -8.95 2.47
N LYS A 98 -4.42 -8.62 1.91
CA LYS A 98 -4.14 -7.27 1.37
C LYS A 98 -5.18 -6.88 0.34
N ARG A 99 -5.50 -7.79 -0.58
CA ARG A 99 -6.61 -7.62 -1.54
C ARG A 99 -7.96 -7.43 -0.85
N LYS A 100 -8.31 -8.19 0.19
CA LYS A 100 -9.57 -7.99 0.94
C LYS A 100 -9.66 -6.61 1.59
N LEU A 101 -8.55 -6.09 2.11
CA LEU A 101 -8.51 -4.75 2.69
C LEU A 101 -8.67 -3.67 1.60
N LEU A 102 -7.99 -3.87 0.47
CA LEU A 102 -8.06 -2.97 -0.69
C LEU A 102 -9.37 -3.08 -1.47
N GLN A 103 -10.15 -4.15 -1.31
CA GLN A 103 -11.52 -4.25 -1.83
C GLN A 103 -12.46 -3.19 -1.23
N VAL A 104 -12.12 -2.64 -0.06
CA VAL A 104 -12.85 -1.52 0.52
C VAL A 104 -12.26 -0.22 -0.05
N PRO A 105 -12.94 0.47 -0.98
CA PRO A 105 -12.36 1.61 -1.69
C PRO A 105 -12.01 2.77 -0.75
N ALA A 106 -12.69 2.88 0.39
CA ALA A 106 -12.38 3.90 1.39
C ALA A 106 -11.08 3.63 2.16
N LEU A 107 -10.72 2.35 2.38
CA LEU A 107 -9.44 1.97 2.99
C LEU A 107 -8.32 2.06 1.95
N ALA A 108 -8.60 1.59 0.72
CA ALA A 108 -7.67 1.74 -0.40
C ALA A 108 -7.28 3.20 -0.64
N LYS A 109 -8.25 4.12 -0.60
CA LYS A 109 -7.98 5.57 -0.70
C LYS A 109 -7.11 6.11 0.44
N GLN A 110 -7.31 5.66 1.68
CA GLN A 110 -6.46 6.10 2.80
C GLN A 110 -5.01 5.66 2.60
N ILE A 111 -4.80 4.42 2.14
CA ILE A 111 -3.48 3.88 1.84
C ILE A 111 -2.86 4.61 0.64
N ASP A 112 -3.61 4.79 -0.43
CA ASP A 112 -3.18 5.51 -1.63
C ASP A 112 -2.78 6.96 -1.33
N LEU A 113 -3.59 7.69 -0.55
CA LEU A 113 -3.27 9.05 -0.10
C LEU A 113 -1.99 9.08 0.76
N ALA A 114 -1.79 8.09 1.62
CA ALA A 114 -0.58 8.00 2.42
C ALA A 114 0.66 7.68 1.58
N LEU A 115 0.53 6.80 0.58
CA LEU A 115 1.60 6.48 -0.38
C LEU A 115 1.95 7.67 -1.28
N GLY A 116 0.94 8.47 -1.66
CA GLY A 116 1.13 9.70 -2.41
C GLY A 116 1.84 10.80 -1.62
N ASN A 117 1.94 10.66 -0.29
CA ASN A 117 2.73 11.56 0.55
C ASN A 117 4.18 11.11 0.63
N GLU A 118 4.88 11.12 -0.52
CA GLU A 118 6.28 10.71 -0.65
C GLU A 118 7.20 11.45 0.35
N ALA A 119 6.90 12.72 0.63
CA ALA A 119 7.63 13.53 1.62
C ALA A 119 7.65 12.88 3.02
N ALA A 120 6.57 12.24 3.45
CA ALA A 120 6.49 11.59 4.76
C ALA A 120 7.49 10.43 4.93
N PHE A 121 7.85 9.76 3.83
CA PHE A 121 8.83 8.67 3.83
C PHE A 121 10.27 9.17 3.86
N PHE A 122 10.52 10.40 3.41
CA PHE A 122 11.83 11.02 3.43
C PHE A 122 12.07 11.87 4.70
N GLU A 123 11.04 12.49 5.28
CA GLU A 123 11.15 13.30 6.51
C GLU A 123 11.60 12.49 7.73
N GLN A 124 11.19 11.22 7.86
CA GLN A 124 11.59 10.39 9.00
C GLN A 124 13.09 10.03 8.99
N SER A 125 13.74 10.17 7.83
CA SER A 125 15.17 9.93 7.64
C SER A 125 16.06 11.12 8.03
N ALA A 126 15.48 12.28 8.32
CA ALA A 126 16.23 13.51 8.63
C ALA A 126 16.54 13.70 10.12
N THR A 127 16.18 12.77 10.99
CA THR A 127 16.44 12.86 12.43
C THR A 127 17.31 11.71 12.92
N SER A 128 18.63 11.80 12.69
CA SER A 128 19.69 11.20 13.53
C SER A 128 21.04 11.80 13.16
#